data_AF-A0A4P6F7J3-F1
#
_entry.id   AF-A0A4P6F7J3-F1
#
_cell.length_a   1.000
_cell.length_b   1.000
_cell.length_c   1.000
_cell.angle_alpha   90.00
_cell.angle_beta   90.00
_cell.angle_gamma   90.00
#
_symmetry.space_group_name_H-M   'P 1'
#
loop_
_entity.id
_entity.type
_entity.pdbx_description
1 polymer ?
#
loop_
_entity_poly.entity_id
_entity_poly.type
_entity_poly.pdbx_seq_one_letter_code
_entity_poly.pdbx_strand_id
1 'polypeptide(L)'
;MLDYLPEGGDESAHLLPRDIRSNDLRARIPAQSLIEKLVELEHRGERGEQESWHRGAVGERYVADLLKGLGPEWTVLHSVPVGKDGSDIDHVLIGPPGVFTINTKHHPGKSVWVAGRALRVDNQPKHYLTHAIHEADRAQRLLSKATGFTVEVVGIIVIVSATLTIRERPHSDGAQIGVVRAADLLSTVQVPRGYNDEQVAKIVDAAIRPETWSPVKPRAVSDPAALLAQFAAIDARMRTRTRMPRPATNAPRPRPSTPGPSTRDSCLGAFVKFLGILALIAAALWALTIGLPMLLSAAATSAQTQQGERAEEARQAEFTALAQAAGTAAIALDANSPGGVRPTKLKITPLGSRLVIADTEVFLADLPAGTTGDYTTTPDGLSYTLTLVGPKYGTTVTVSPETGVVAG
;
A
#
# COMPACT_ATOMS: atom_id res chain seq x y z
N MET A 1 36.92 -13.03 42.42
CA MET A 1 35.52 -13.45 42.58
C MET A 1 34.67 -12.26 42.19
N LEU A 2 34.14 -12.11 40.97
CA LEU A 2 34.17 -12.91 39.74
C LEU A 2 34.16 -11.87 38.62
N ASP A 3 35.21 -11.84 37.80
CA ASP A 3 35.35 -10.93 36.66
C ASP A 3 34.42 -11.38 35.52
N TYR A 4 33.65 -10.44 34.97
CA TYR A 4 32.81 -10.66 33.80
C TYR A 4 33.54 -10.12 32.56
N LEU A 5 34.18 -11.03 31.82
CA LEU A 5 34.65 -10.77 30.47
C LEU A 5 33.45 -10.88 29.50
N PRO A 6 33.20 -9.88 28.63
CA PRO A 6 32.21 -10.04 27.57
C PRO A 6 32.79 -10.94 26.48
N GLU A 7 32.15 -12.09 26.24
CA GLU A 7 32.47 -12.97 25.13
C GLU A 7 32.09 -12.33 23.78
N GLY A 8 33.05 -12.33 22.85
CA GLY A 8 32.80 -12.71 21.47
C GLY A 8 32.02 -11.73 20.59
N GLY A 9 32.36 -10.45 20.61
CA GLY A 9 32.05 -9.56 19.49
C GLY A 9 32.94 -9.91 18.30
N ASP A 10 32.34 -10.32 17.19
CA ASP A 10 33.01 -10.54 15.91
C ASP A 10 33.79 -9.28 15.48
N GLU A 11 35.11 -9.29 15.69
CA GLU A 11 36.03 -8.18 15.37
C GLU A 11 36.08 -7.86 13.86
N SER A 12 35.49 -8.69 13.00
CA SER A 12 35.43 -8.42 11.56
C SER A 12 34.48 -7.26 11.20
N ALA A 13 33.53 -6.91 12.06
CA ALA A 13 32.59 -5.82 11.82
C ALA A 13 33.24 -4.41 11.93
N HIS A 14 34.41 -4.30 12.58
CA HIS A 14 35.06 -2.99 12.80
C HIS A 14 35.97 -2.52 11.66
N LEU A 15 36.26 -3.38 10.68
CA LEU A 15 37.22 -3.11 9.60
C LEU A 15 36.60 -2.58 8.30
N LEU A 16 35.26 -2.53 8.18
CA LEU A 16 34.62 -1.96 7.00
C LEU A 16 34.59 -0.42 7.06
N PRO A 17 34.97 0.29 5.97
CA PRO A 17 34.85 1.75 5.86
C PRO A 17 33.44 2.24 6.26
N ARG A 18 33.35 3.38 6.95
CA ARG A 18 32.07 3.98 7.39
C ARG A 18 31.06 4.13 6.24
N ASP A 19 31.54 4.39 5.03
CA ASP A 19 30.70 4.51 3.83
C ASP A 19 29.97 3.22 3.46
N ILE A 20 30.56 2.04 3.69
CA ILE A 20 29.92 0.75 3.40
C ILE A 20 28.82 0.43 4.42
N ARG A 21 29.03 0.76 5.71
CA ARG A 21 28.00 0.60 6.75
C ARG A 21 26.80 1.52 6.55
N SER A 22 27.02 2.68 5.91
CA SER A 22 25.97 3.67 5.65
C SER A 22 24.97 3.23 4.57
N ASN A 23 25.31 2.21 3.79
CA ASN A 23 24.51 1.72 2.67
C ASN A 23 24.01 0.28 2.89
N ASP A 24 24.04 -0.24 4.12
CA ASP A 24 23.42 -1.52 4.48
C ASP A 24 22.03 -1.27 5.09
N LEU A 25 20.99 -1.81 4.46
CA LEU A 25 19.61 -1.60 4.90
C LEU A 25 19.30 -2.22 6.28
N ARG A 26 20.14 -3.12 6.80
CA ARG A 26 20.02 -3.64 8.18
C ARG A 26 20.27 -2.57 9.24
N ALA A 27 20.93 -1.47 8.88
CA ALA A 27 21.17 -0.36 9.80
C ALA A 27 19.96 0.59 9.95
N ARG A 28 18.91 0.44 9.12
CA ARG A 28 17.72 1.29 9.20
C ARG A 28 16.87 0.92 10.40
N ILE A 29 16.28 1.95 11.01
CA ILE A 29 15.38 1.77 12.15
C ILE A 29 13.93 1.55 11.69
N PRO A 30 13.10 0.87 12.50
CA PRO A 30 11.67 0.79 12.26
C PRO A 30 11.03 2.17 12.13
N ALA A 31 10.17 2.34 11.12
CA ALA A 31 9.45 3.56 10.82
C ALA A 31 10.34 4.78 10.51
N GLN A 32 11.58 4.57 10.04
CA GLN A 32 12.54 5.66 9.83
C GLN A 32 11.95 6.81 9.01
N SER A 33 11.34 6.51 7.86
CA SER A 33 10.81 7.55 6.95
C SER A 33 9.63 8.31 7.57
N LEU A 34 8.77 7.63 8.34
CA LEU A 34 7.69 8.28 9.08
C LEU A 34 8.22 9.17 10.20
N ILE A 35 9.27 8.74 10.90
CA ILE A 35 9.90 9.51 11.97
C ILE A 35 10.59 10.75 11.38
N GLU A 36 11.34 10.60 10.29
CA GLU A 36 11.96 11.72 9.57
C GLU A 36 10.92 12.75 9.15
N LYS A 37 9.79 12.29 8.58
CA LYS A 37 8.69 13.18 8.21
C LYS A 37 8.05 13.86 9.41
N LEU A 38 7.85 13.13 10.51
CA LEU A 38 7.27 13.68 11.73
C LEU A 38 8.18 14.76 12.37
N VAL A 39 9.49 14.53 12.37
CA VAL A 39 10.50 15.52 12.81
C VAL A 39 10.52 16.74 11.89
N GLU A 40 10.42 16.56 10.56
CA GLU A 40 10.29 17.66 9.61
C GLU A 40 9.06 18.53 9.91
N LEU A 41 7.89 17.91 10.09
CA LEU A 41 6.65 18.60 10.44
C LEU A 41 6.73 19.31 11.79
N GLU A 42 7.45 18.72 12.75
CA GLU A 42 7.71 19.35 14.04
C GLU A 42 8.53 20.63 13.91
N HIS A 43 9.63 20.58 13.14
CA HIS A 43 10.45 21.76 12.89
C HIS A 43 9.71 22.86 12.12
N ARG A 44 8.76 22.50 11.26
CA ARG A 44 7.90 23.47 10.54
C ARG A 44 6.70 23.97 11.37
N GLY A 45 6.40 23.36 12.51
CA GLY A 45 5.23 23.69 13.31
C GLY A 45 3.89 23.23 12.70
N GLU A 46 3.92 22.32 11.71
CA GLU A 46 2.75 21.85 10.95
C GLU A 46 1.98 20.74 11.71
N ARG A 47 1.24 21.13 12.75
CA ARG A 47 0.61 20.17 13.68
C ARG A 47 -0.54 19.34 13.08
N GLY A 48 -1.17 19.81 12.01
CA GLY A 48 -2.38 19.19 11.44
C GLY A 48 -2.17 17.76 10.93
N GLU A 49 -0.97 17.46 10.41
CA GLU A 49 -0.65 16.15 9.86
C GLU A 49 0.07 15.23 10.85
N GLN A 50 0.72 15.80 11.88
CA GLN A 50 1.58 15.06 12.81
C GLN A 50 0.88 13.85 13.45
N GLU A 51 -0.42 13.94 13.74
CA GLU A 51 -1.18 12.82 14.30
C GLU A 51 -1.22 11.60 13.39
N SER A 52 -1.32 11.81 12.08
CA SER A 52 -1.39 10.71 11.12
C SER A 52 -0.03 10.03 10.99
N TRP A 53 1.03 10.82 10.86
CA TRP A 53 2.41 10.35 10.78
C TRP A 53 2.87 9.66 12.07
N HIS A 54 2.57 10.25 13.24
CA HIS A 54 2.84 9.66 14.55
C HIS A 54 2.12 8.32 14.73
N ARG A 55 0.83 8.24 14.39
CA ARG A 55 0.07 6.99 14.48
C ARG A 55 0.66 5.89 13.61
N GLY A 56 1.09 6.23 12.38
CA GLY A 56 1.80 5.32 11.49
C GLY A 56 3.08 4.79 12.14
N ALA A 57 3.94 5.70 12.61
CA ALA A 57 5.23 5.35 13.21
C ALA A 57 5.09 4.47 14.46
N VAL A 58 4.10 4.76 15.31
CA VAL A 58 3.78 3.90 16.47
C VAL A 58 3.36 2.49 16.03
N GLY A 59 2.58 2.40 14.95
CA GLY A 59 2.13 1.13 14.39
C GLY A 59 3.28 0.27 13.88
N GLU A 60 4.09 0.81 12.99
CA GLU A 60 5.24 0.11 12.40
C GLU A 60 6.26 -0.30 13.46
N ARG A 61 6.54 0.58 14.43
CA ARG A 61 7.42 0.22 15.55
C ARG A 61 6.87 -0.93 16.40
N TYR A 62 5.55 -0.95 16.65
CA TYR A 62 4.91 -2.06 17.35
C TYR A 62 5.07 -3.38 16.57
N VAL A 63 4.90 -3.35 15.25
CA VAL A 63 5.12 -4.54 14.41
C VAL A 63 6.58 -4.98 14.44
N ALA A 64 7.53 -4.05 14.32
CA ALA A 64 8.95 -4.35 14.43
C ALA A 64 9.32 -4.98 15.78
N ASP A 65 8.70 -4.54 16.89
CA ASP A 65 8.90 -5.15 18.19
C ASP A 65 8.41 -6.60 18.25
N LEU A 66 7.32 -6.93 17.56
CA LEU A 66 6.86 -8.33 17.41
C LEU A 66 7.86 -9.16 16.58
N LEU A 67 8.38 -8.59 15.48
CA LEU A 67 9.30 -9.28 14.58
C LEU A 67 10.63 -9.68 15.24
N LYS A 68 11.01 -9.05 16.36
CA LYS A 68 12.14 -9.50 17.20
C LYS A 68 11.96 -10.90 17.78
N GLY A 69 10.72 -11.42 17.80
CA GLY A 69 10.43 -12.79 18.22
C GLY A 69 10.71 -13.85 17.14
N LEU A 70 11.11 -13.45 15.93
CA LEU A 70 11.58 -14.39 14.91
C LEU A 70 12.96 -14.95 15.28
N GLY A 71 13.23 -16.19 14.86
CA GLY A 71 14.49 -16.87 15.11
C GLY A 71 15.67 -16.30 14.31
N PRO A 72 16.90 -16.76 14.60
CA PRO A 72 18.13 -16.27 13.97
C PRO A 72 18.20 -16.56 12.46
N GLU A 73 17.37 -17.46 11.94
CA GLU A 73 17.24 -17.76 10.51
C GLU A 73 16.58 -16.64 9.69
N TRP A 74 16.02 -15.63 10.36
CA TRP A 74 15.35 -14.51 9.72
C TRP A 74 16.24 -13.26 9.63
N THR A 75 16.27 -12.66 8.45
CA THR A 75 16.70 -11.27 8.26
C THR A 75 15.47 -10.39 8.16
N VAL A 76 15.43 -9.32 8.96
CA VAL A 76 14.36 -8.31 8.93
C VAL A 76 14.97 -6.97 8.53
N LEU A 77 14.46 -6.39 7.46
CA LEU A 77 14.81 -5.05 7.00
C LEU A 77 13.66 -4.09 7.29
N HIS A 78 13.98 -2.85 7.65
CA HIS A 78 13.00 -1.83 8.01
C HIS A 78 13.10 -0.61 7.09
N SER A 79 11.94 0.01 6.79
CA SER A 79 11.83 1.21 5.96
C SER A 79 12.63 1.08 4.66
N VAL A 80 12.43 -0.02 3.94
CA VAL A 80 13.19 -0.36 2.72
C VAL A 80 12.76 0.59 1.59
N PRO A 81 13.65 1.45 1.08
CA PRO A 81 13.29 2.47 0.10
C PRO A 81 12.89 1.82 -1.22
N VAL A 82 11.78 2.22 -1.85
CA VAL A 82 11.35 1.67 -3.14
C VAL A 82 10.96 2.75 -4.14
N GLY A 83 11.38 2.56 -5.39
CA GLY A 83 11.03 3.47 -6.49
C GLY A 83 11.74 4.82 -6.41
N LYS A 84 11.20 5.84 -7.08
CA LYS A 84 11.81 7.17 -7.22
C LYS A 84 11.20 8.24 -6.31
N ASP A 85 10.02 7.96 -5.75
CA ASP A 85 9.17 8.98 -5.09
C ASP A 85 9.34 9.02 -3.56
N GLY A 86 10.38 8.37 -3.04
CA GLY A 86 10.67 8.35 -1.60
C GLY A 86 9.72 7.49 -0.76
N SER A 87 8.91 6.64 -1.39
CA SER A 87 8.11 5.61 -0.69
C SER A 87 9.01 4.50 -0.16
N ASP A 88 8.63 3.90 0.97
CA ASP A 88 9.30 2.74 1.55
C ASP A 88 8.32 1.60 1.85
N ILE A 89 8.87 0.38 1.90
CA ILE A 89 8.22 -0.79 2.46
C ILE A 89 8.50 -0.81 3.96
N ASP A 90 7.46 -0.88 4.80
CA ASP A 90 7.62 -0.81 6.25
C ASP A 90 8.63 -1.87 6.74
N HIS A 91 8.40 -3.14 6.38
CA HIS A 91 9.33 -4.24 6.66
C HIS A 91 9.44 -5.27 5.54
N VAL A 92 10.64 -5.83 5.36
CA VAL A 92 10.88 -7.01 4.51
C VAL A 92 11.47 -8.12 5.37
N LEU A 93 10.83 -9.28 5.38
CA LEU A 93 11.30 -10.47 6.09
C LEU A 93 11.86 -11.45 5.06
N ILE A 94 13.01 -12.02 5.37
CA ILE A 94 13.69 -13.01 4.53
C ILE A 94 14.10 -14.16 5.43
N GLY A 95 13.60 -15.35 5.16
CA GLY A 95 13.94 -16.55 5.91
C GLY A 95 13.70 -17.83 5.11
N PRO A 96 13.92 -19.01 5.72
CA PRO A 96 13.74 -20.29 5.04
C PRO A 96 12.36 -20.48 4.37
N PRO A 97 11.23 -19.99 4.94
CA PRO A 97 9.93 -20.13 4.29
C PRO A 97 9.77 -19.27 3.04
N GLY A 98 10.44 -18.12 2.96
CA GLY A 98 10.30 -17.20 1.84
C GLY A 98 10.56 -15.74 2.18
N VAL A 99 10.13 -14.86 1.26
CA VAL A 99 10.22 -13.42 1.41
C VAL A 99 8.83 -12.84 1.64
N PHE A 100 8.70 -11.96 2.63
CA PHE A 100 7.44 -11.31 2.96
C PHE A 100 7.61 -9.80 3.02
N THR A 101 6.73 -9.06 2.37
CA THR A 101 6.61 -7.61 2.56
C THR A 101 5.51 -7.36 3.59
N ILE A 102 5.79 -6.54 4.59
CA ILE A 102 4.85 -6.20 5.65
C ILE A 102 4.41 -4.77 5.48
N ASN A 103 3.11 -4.58 5.43
CA ASN A 103 2.50 -3.26 5.41
C ASN A 103 1.62 -3.08 6.66
N THR A 104 1.95 -2.10 7.49
CA THR A 104 1.35 -1.89 8.80
C THR A 104 0.21 -0.89 8.72
N LYS A 105 -0.96 -1.29 9.22
CA LYS A 105 -2.15 -0.43 9.30
C LYS A 105 -2.64 -0.32 10.73
N HIS A 106 -2.23 0.77 11.37
CA HIS A 106 -2.60 1.08 12.75
C HIS A 106 -3.88 1.91 12.83
N HIS A 107 -4.96 1.28 13.29
CA HIS A 107 -6.29 1.87 13.37
C HIS A 107 -6.92 1.66 14.76
N PRO A 108 -6.44 2.37 15.81
CA PRO A 108 -6.93 2.22 17.18
C PRO A 108 -8.45 2.29 17.30
N GLY A 109 -9.06 1.21 17.81
CA GLY A 109 -10.49 1.13 18.12
C GLY A 109 -11.42 1.04 16.90
N LYS A 110 -10.88 0.93 15.69
CA LYS A 110 -11.67 0.84 14.45
C LYS A 110 -12.00 -0.58 14.07
N SER A 111 -12.92 -0.74 13.13
CA SER A 111 -13.26 -2.01 12.49
C SER A 111 -12.67 -2.10 11.08
N VAL A 112 -11.93 -3.18 10.81
CA VAL A 112 -11.38 -3.51 9.50
C VAL A 112 -12.11 -4.72 8.94
N TRP A 113 -12.55 -4.59 7.70
CA TRP A 113 -13.28 -5.62 6.99
C TRP A 113 -12.62 -5.97 5.66
N VAL A 114 -12.49 -7.26 5.39
CA VAL A 114 -11.92 -7.79 4.15
C VAL A 114 -12.92 -8.74 3.49
N ALA A 115 -13.16 -8.54 2.20
CA ALA A 115 -13.98 -9.41 1.37
C ALA A 115 -13.34 -9.52 -0.03
N GLY A 116 -12.55 -10.59 -0.25
CA GLY A 116 -11.84 -10.80 -1.50
C GLY A 116 -10.90 -9.63 -1.80
N ARG A 117 -11.15 -8.90 -2.88
CA ARG A 117 -10.35 -7.75 -3.32
C ARG A 117 -10.69 -6.44 -2.59
N ALA A 118 -11.72 -6.42 -1.75
CA ALA A 118 -12.19 -5.22 -1.07
C ALA A 118 -11.70 -5.16 0.39
N LEU A 119 -11.22 -3.99 0.81
CA LEU A 119 -10.90 -3.69 2.21
C LEU A 119 -11.59 -2.39 2.63
N ARG A 120 -12.23 -2.40 3.81
CA ARG A 120 -12.86 -1.23 4.43
C ARG A 120 -12.33 -1.01 5.85
N VAL A 121 -12.26 0.25 6.26
CA VAL A 121 -12.00 0.68 7.64
C VAL A 121 -13.13 1.59 8.09
N ASP A 122 -13.83 1.25 9.17
CA ASP A 122 -15.06 1.92 9.63
C ASP A 122 -16.05 2.19 8.48
N ASN A 123 -16.30 1.13 7.71
CA ASN A 123 -17.17 1.17 6.54
C ASN A 123 -16.72 2.13 5.41
N GLN A 124 -15.48 2.62 5.42
CA GLN A 124 -14.91 3.41 4.32
C GLN A 124 -13.97 2.54 3.47
N PRO A 125 -14.14 2.48 2.13
CA PRO A 125 -13.25 1.72 1.26
C PRO A 125 -11.82 2.25 1.31
N LYS A 126 -10.84 1.34 1.21
CA LYS A 126 -9.41 1.65 1.20
C LYS A 126 -8.67 0.81 0.15
N HIS A 127 -7.68 1.42 -0.51
CA HIS A 127 -6.83 0.78 -1.52
C HIS A 127 -5.65 -0.02 -0.94
N TYR A 128 -5.72 -0.42 0.34
CA TYR A 128 -4.59 -1.06 1.02
C TYR A 128 -4.17 -2.38 0.37
N LEU A 129 -5.15 -3.20 -0.06
CA LEU A 129 -4.86 -4.46 -0.76
C LEU A 129 -4.10 -4.21 -2.06
N THR A 130 -4.62 -3.34 -2.93
CA THR A 130 -3.99 -3.01 -4.21
C THR A 130 -2.56 -2.49 -4.01
N HIS A 131 -2.34 -1.60 -3.04
CA HIS A 131 -1.02 -1.06 -2.77
C HIS A 131 -0.04 -2.14 -2.29
N ALA A 132 -0.46 -3.00 -1.36
CA ALA A 132 0.37 -4.09 -0.85
C ALA A 132 0.68 -5.16 -1.92
N ILE A 133 -0.25 -5.43 -2.84
CA ILE A 133 -0.01 -6.34 -3.98
C ILE A 133 1.06 -5.74 -4.90
N HIS A 134 0.92 -4.48 -5.30
CA HIS A 134 1.92 -3.82 -6.15
C HIS A 134 3.30 -3.71 -5.49
N GLU A 135 3.33 -3.54 -4.16
CA GLU A 135 4.54 -3.52 -3.35
C GLU A 135 5.24 -4.88 -3.38
N ALA A 136 4.50 -5.98 -3.14
CA ALA A 136 5.02 -7.34 -3.19
C ALA A 136 5.49 -7.72 -4.60
N ASP A 137 4.72 -7.40 -5.65
CA ASP A 137 5.09 -7.64 -7.05
C ASP A 137 6.39 -6.90 -7.42
N ARG A 138 6.53 -5.66 -6.94
CA ARG A 138 7.74 -4.88 -7.15
C ARG A 138 8.93 -5.52 -6.45
N ALA A 139 8.79 -5.91 -5.19
CA ALA A 139 9.84 -6.59 -4.42
C ALA A 139 10.26 -7.89 -5.11
N GLN A 140 9.29 -8.71 -5.54
CA GLN A 140 9.52 -9.96 -6.27
C GLN A 140 10.34 -9.72 -7.53
N ARG A 141 9.95 -8.75 -8.37
CA ARG A 141 10.67 -8.42 -9.60
C ARG A 141 12.11 -7.95 -9.33
N LEU A 142 12.31 -7.09 -8.34
CA LEU A 142 13.62 -6.53 -8.02
C LEU A 142 14.56 -7.58 -7.45
N LEU A 143 14.10 -8.38 -6.49
CA LEU A 143 14.89 -9.46 -5.91
C LEU A 143 15.18 -10.54 -6.94
N SER A 144 14.20 -10.97 -7.74
CA SER A 144 14.43 -11.98 -8.79
C SER A 144 15.48 -11.54 -9.80
N LYS A 145 15.45 -10.25 -10.19
CA LYS A 145 16.45 -9.68 -11.09
C LYS A 145 17.84 -9.65 -10.45
N ALA A 146 17.93 -9.30 -9.17
CA ALA A 146 19.21 -9.18 -8.47
C ALA A 146 19.84 -10.54 -8.13
N THR A 147 19.02 -11.56 -7.84
CA THR A 147 19.50 -12.90 -7.48
C THR A 147 19.71 -13.83 -8.67
N GLY A 148 19.06 -13.55 -9.81
CA GLY A 148 19.13 -14.36 -11.02
C GLY A 148 18.21 -15.60 -11.01
N PHE A 149 17.29 -15.70 -10.05
CA PHE A 149 16.26 -16.74 -10.00
C PHE A 149 14.94 -16.17 -9.49
N THR A 150 13.82 -16.86 -9.73
CA THR A 150 12.50 -16.40 -9.27
C THR A 150 12.44 -16.38 -7.74
N VAL A 151 12.20 -15.20 -7.17
CA VAL A 151 11.97 -14.98 -5.74
C VAL A 151 10.50 -14.65 -5.53
N GLU A 152 9.73 -15.62 -5.04
CA GLU A 152 8.34 -15.41 -4.63
C GLU A 152 8.28 -14.50 -3.39
N VAL A 153 7.45 -13.46 -3.47
CA VAL A 153 7.20 -12.53 -2.36
C VAL A 153 5.72 -12.53 -2.02
N VAL A 154 5.41 -12.75 -0.74
CA VAL A 154 4.04 -12.65 -0.21
C VAL A 154 3.87 -11.30 0.48
N GLY A 155 2.84 -10.55 0.09
CA GLY A 155 2.43 -9.34 0.81
C GLY A 155 1.61 -9.68 2.04
N ILE A 156 1.86 -9.01 3.16
CA ILE A 156 1.06 -9.16 4.38
C ILE A 156 0.69 -7.77 4.91
N ILE A 157 -0.62 -7.49 4.96
CA ILE A 157 -1.15 -6.33 5.67
C ILE A 157 -1.37 -6.71 7.13
N VAL A 158 -0.68 -6.02 8.03
CA VAL A 158 -0.80 -6.23 9.48
C VAL A 158 -1.70 -5.16 10.07
N ILE A 159 -2.82 -5.59 10.65
CA ILE A 159 -3.77 -4.73 11.34
C ILE A 159 -3.38 -4.60 12.81
N VAL A 160 -3.09 -3.37 13.24
CA VAL A 160 -2.70 -3.02 14.62
C VAL A 160 -3.83 -2.25 15.30
N SER A 161 -4.15 -2.64 16.54
CA SER A 161 -5.13 -1.99 17.42
C SER A 161 -6.55 -1.84 16.85
N ALA A 162 -6.95 -2.68 15.91
CA ALA A 162 -8.29 -2.67 15.30
C ALA A 162 -8.92 -4.07 15.35
N THR A 163 -10.25 -4.15 15.25
CA THR A 163 -10.92 -5.43 15.03
C THR A 163 -10.80 -5.81 13.56
N LEU A 164 -10.51 -7.08 13.27
CA LEU A 164 -10.38 -7.59 11.90
C LEU A 164 -11.45 -8.64 11.65
N THR A 165 -12.26 -8.45 10.62
CA THR A 165 -13.23 -9.43 10.12
C THR A 165 -12.91 -9.77 8.67
N ILE A 166 -12.61 -11.04 8.39
CA ILE A 166 -12.38 -11.55 7.03
C ILE A 166 -13.60 -12.36 6.64
N ARG A 167 -14.40 -11.86 5.69
CA ARG A 167 -15.55 -12.59 5.13
C ARG A 167 -15.16 -13.52 4.01
N GLU A 168 -14.20 -13.08 3.22
CA GLU A 168 -13.62 -13.83 2.12
C GLU A 168 -12.13 -13.52 2.11
N ARG A 169 -11.31 -14.54 1.90
CA ARG A 169 -9.85 -14.40 1.91
C ARG A 169 -9.41 -13.44 0.80
N PRO A 170 -8.44 -12.55 1.10
CA PRO A 170 -7.88 -11.69 0.07
C PRO A 170 -7.17 -12.55 -0.98
N HIS A 171 -7.36 -12.19 -2.23
CA HIS A 171 -6.74 -12.84 -3.38
C HIS A 171 -6.44 -11.79 -4.45
N SER A 172 -5.47 -12.09 -5.29
CA SER A 172 -5.07 -11.24 -6.41
C SER A 172 -4.58 -12.13 -7.56
N ASP A 173 -4.53 -11.54 -8.76
CA ASP A 173 -3.94 -12.18 -9.94
C ASP A 173 -2.41 -11.99 -10.00
N GLY A 174 -1.87 -11.12 -9.14
CA GLY A 174 -0.43 -10.86 -8.97
C GLY A 174 0.14 -11.58 -7.75
N ALA A 175 0.96 -10.89 -6.96
CA ALA A 175 1.53 -11.44 -5.74
C ALA A 175 0.46 -11.95 -4.75
N GLN A 176 0.79 -13.05 -4.08
CA GLN A 176 -0.02 -13.57 -2.99
C GLN A 176 -0.11 -12.54 -1.86
N ILE A 177 -1.31 -12.37 -1.29
CA ILE A 177 -1.59 -11.35 -0.28
C ILE A 177 -2.30 -11.96 0.93
N GLY A 178 -1.90 -11.54 2.13
CA GLY A 178 -2.56 -11.86 3.39
C GLY A 178 -2.97 -10.61 4.15
N VAL A 179 -4.02 -10.70 4.95
CA VAL A 179 -4.39 -9.67 5.95
C VAL A 179 -4.53 -10.37 7.30
N VAL A 180 -3.76 -9.91 8.29
CA VAL A 180 -3.68 -10.57 9.61
C VAL A 180 -3.77 -9.56 10.74
N ARG A 181 -4.16 -10.04 11.93
CA ARG A 181 -3.99 -9.25 13.16
C ARG A 181 -2.52 -9.30 13.54
N ALA A 182 -2.02 -8.24 14.18
CA ALA A 182 -0.64 -8.21 14.65
C ALA A 182 -0.28 -9.40 15.57
N ALA A 183 -1.22 -9.88 16.38
CA ALA A 183 -1.02 -11.06 17.24
C ALA A 183 -0.80 -12.37 16.47
N ASP A 184 -1.24 -12.46 15.21
CA ASP A 184 -1.11 -13.66 14.37
C ASP A 184 0.11 -13.57 13.41
N LEU A 185 0.86 -12.47 13.42
CA LEU A 185 1.91 -12.20 12.44
C LEU A 185 3.00 -13.28 12.44
N LEU A 186 3.55 -13.61 13.62
CA LEU A 186 4.68 -14.56 13.71
C LEU A 186 4.29 -15.96 13.25
N SER A 187 3.11 -16.45 13.62
CA SER A 187 2.64 -17.76 13.18
C SER A 187 2.30 -17.79 11.68
N THR A 188 1.94 -16.65 11.09
CA THR A 188 1.61 -16.54 9.67
C THR A 188 2.84 -16.76 8.77
N VAL A 189 4.03 -16.35 9.23
CA VAL A 189 5.27 -16.46 8.43
C VAL A 189 6.04 -17.77 8.70
N GLN A 190 5.65 -18.52 9.73
CA GLN A 190 6.22 -19.82 10.08
C GLN A 190 5.58 -20.97 9.27
N VAL A 191 5.73 -20.90 7.95
CA VAL A 191 5.26 -21.92 7.00
C VAL A 191 6.40 -22.86 6.57
N PRO A 192 6.14 -23.97 5.86
CA PRO A 192 7.19 -24.86 5.40
C PRO A 192 8.28 -24.15 4.60
N ARG A 193 9.50 -24.68 4.69
CA ARG A 193 10.68 -24.15 4.01
C ARG A 193 10.48 -24.13 2.48
N GLY A 194 10.61 -22.95 1.88
CA GLY A 194 10.58 -22.75 0.42
C GLY A 194 11.97 -22.60 -0.20
N TYR A 195 12.96 -22.12 0.56
CA TYR A 195 14.32 -21.85 0.08
C TYR A 195 15.37 -22.56 0.93
N ASN A 196 16.42 -23.08 0.28
CA ASN A 196 17.61 -23.59 0.98
C ASN A 196 18.50 -22.44 1.52
N ASP A 197 19.51 -22.76 2.32
CA ASP A 197 20.35 -21.76 2.99
C ASP A 197 21.14 -20.88 1.99
N GLU A 198 21.59 -21.47 0.87
CA GLU A 198 22.31 -20.72 -0.18
C GLU A 198 21.38 -19.71 -0.87
N GLN A 199 20.14 -20.11 -1.18
CA GLN A 199 19.14 -19.22 -1.77
C GLN A 199 18.77 -18.09 -0.80
N VAL A 200 18.55 -18.40 0.48
CA VAL A 200 18.28 -17.39 1.51
C VAL A 200 19.45 -16.40 1.58
N ALA A 201 20.69 -16.87 1.63
CA ALA A 201 21.88 -16.02 1.67
C ALA A 201 21.98 -15.10 0.44
N LYS A 202 21.70 -15.60 -0.76
CA LYS A 202 21.67 -14.78 -2.00
C LYS A 202 20.57 -13.72 -1.96
N ILE A 203 19.38 -14.07 -1.47
CA ILE A 203 18.28 -13.12 -1.32
C ILE A 203 18.65 -12.03 -0.31
N VAL A 204 19.25 -12.40 0.82
CA VAL A 204 19.72 -11.44 1.83
C VAL A 204 20.77 -10.51 1.25
N ASP A 205 21.82 -11.03 0.61
CA ASP A 205 22.89 -10.21 0.01
C ASP A 205 22.35 -9.22 -1.04
N ALA A 206 21.36 -9.62 -1.83
CA ALA A 206 20.66 -8.72 -2.73
C ALA A 206 19.80 -7.68 -1.98
N ALA A 207 19.05 -8.12 -0.98
CA ALA A 207 18.07 -7.29 -0.28
C ALA A 207 18.69 -6.24 0.64
N ILE A 208 19.88 -6.47 1.20
CA ILE A 208 20.53 -5.47 2.08
C ILE A 208 21.06 -4.25 1.33
N ARG A 209 21.11 -4.30 0.00
CA ARG A 209 21.66 -3.26 -0.88
C ARG A 209 20.57 -2.28 -1.32
N PRO A 210 20.64 -0.98 -0.98
CA PRO A 210 19.65 0.01 -1.38
C PRO A 210 19.46 0.11 -2.89
N GLU A 211 20.53 -0.08 -3.68
CA GLU A 211 20.50 -0.05 -5.14
C GLU A 211 19.66 -1.17 -5.77
N THR A 212 19.40 -2.27 -5.04
CA THR A 212 18.44 -3.30 -5.46
C THR A 212 17.03 -2.73 -5.54
N TRP A 213 16.70 -1.80 -4.64
CA TRP A 213 15.33 -1.34 -4.43
C TRP A 213 15.01 0.00 -5.10
N SER A 214 16.00 0.88 -5.20
CA SER A 214 15.85 2.19 -5.83
C SER A 214 17.09 2.58 -6.65
N PRO A 215 16.91 3.14 -7.86
CA PRO A 215 18.01 3.75 -8.60
C PRO A 215 18.45 5.10 -8.00
N VAL A 216 17.69 5.65 -7.05
CA VAL A 216 17.99 6.91 -6.39
C VAL A 216 18.92 6.62 -5.21
N LYS A 217 20.03 7.37 -5.12
CA LYS A 217 20.94 7.25 -3.99
C LYS A 217 20.18 7.50 -2.68
N PRO A 218 20.30 6.64 -1.66
CA PRO A 218 19.65 6.86 -0.38
C PRO A 218 20.02 8.24 0.16
N ARG A 219 19.02 8.96 0.69
CA ARG A 219 19.26 10.19 1.43
C ARG A 219 20.22 9.87 2.59
N ALA A 220 21.15 10.77 2.88
CA ALA A 220 22.12 10.58 3.97
C ALA A 220 21.38 10.11 5.23
N VAL A 221 21.83 8.98 5.78
CA VAL A 221 21.21 8.35 6.94
C VAL A 221 21.26 9.34 8.10
N SER A 222 20.09 9.81 8.55
CA SER A 222 19.95 10.54 9.80
C SER A 222 20.52 9.68 10.93
N ASP A 223 21.29 10.25 11.86
CA ASP A 223 21.81 9.50 13.02
C ASP A 223 20.64 8.76 13.71
N PRO A 224 20.60 7.41 13.67
CA PRO A 224 19.48 6.64 14.19
C PRO A 224 19.18 6.92 15.66
N ALA A 225 20.23 7.14 16.47
CA ALA A 225 20.07 7.41 17.89
C ALA A 225 19.41 8.77 18.13
N ALA A 226 19.89 9.81 17.44
CA ALA A 226 19.29 11.13 17.49
C ALA A 226 17.84 11.14 16.97
N LEU A 227 17.56 10.40 15.90
CA LEU A 227 16.22 10.32 15.31
C LEU A 227 15.23 9.63 16.27
N LEU A 228 15.64 8.54 16.92
CA LEU A 228 14.83 7.87 17.95
C LEU A 228 14.60 8.74 19.17
N ALA A 229 15.61 9.52 19.61
CA ALA A 229 15.45 10.45 20.73
C ALA A 229 14.44 11.56 20.42
N GLN A 230 14.49 12.14 19.22
CA GLN A 230 13.51 13.14 18.77
C GLN A 230 12.10 12.56 18.69
N PHE A 231 11.95 11.35 18.14
CA PHE A 231 10.67 10.65 18.13
C PHE A 231 10.13 10.42 19.54
N ALA A 232 10.96 9.96 20.47
CA ALA A 232 10.54 9.70 21.85
C ALA A 232 9.99 10.97 22.53
N ALA A 233 10.60 12.13 22.27
CA ALA A 233 10.10 13.41 22.75
C ALA A 233 8.74 13.77 22.15
N ILE A 234 8.57 13.61 20.82
CA ILE A 234 7.29 13.86 20.13
C ILE A 234 6.20 12.91 20.62
N ASP A 235 6.52 11.62 20.76
CA ASP A 235 5.61 10.57 21.21
C ASP A 235 5.11 10.82 22.64
N ALA A 236 6.02 11.13 23.57
CA ALA A 236 5.67 11.48 24.95
C ALA A 236 4.67 12.64 25.00
N ARG A 237 4.93 13.71 24.23
CA ARG A 237 4.02 14.86 24.13
C ARG A 237 2.67 14.47 23.52
N MET A 238 2.66 13.72 22.42
CA MET A 238 1.40 13.31 21.77
C MET A 238 0.54 12.44 22.70
N ARG A 239 1.14 11.50 23.43
CA ARG A 239 0.43 10.67 24.42
C ARG A 239 -0.19 11.49 25.56
N THR A 240 0.51 12.55 26.03
CA THR A 240 -0.08 13.46 27.03
C THR A 240 -1.29 14.22 26.49
N ARG A 241 -1.26 14.65 25.22
CA ARG A 241 -2.39 15.32 24.57
C ARG A 241 -3.61 14.42 24.44
N THR A 242 -3.42 13.15 24.07
CA THR A 242 -4.52 12.17 23.98
C THR A 242 -5.14 11.84 25.33
N ARG A 243 -4.37 11.95 26.42
CA ARG A 243 -4.85 11.72 27.80
C ARG A 243 -5.65 12.89 28.39
N MET A 244 -5.53 14.11 27.85
CA MET A 244 -6.35 15.22 28.32
C MET A 244 -7.79 15.07 27.82
N PRO A 245 -8.81 15.15 28.69
CA PRO A 245 -10.20 15.18 28.26
C PRO A 245 -10.40 16.36 27.30
N ARG A 246 -10.93 16.11 26.08
CA ARG A 246 -11.46 17.20 25.25
C ARG A 246 -12.53 17.94 26.08
N PRO A 247 -12.55 19.28 26.13
CA PRO A 247 -13.69 19.99 26.67
C PRO A 247 -14.96 19.51 25.94
N ALA A 248 -15.98 19.16 26.71
CA ALA A 248 -17.18 18.51 26.22
C ALA A 248 -17.94 19.44 25.25
N THR A 249 -17.70 19.30 23.95
CA THR A 249 -18.64 19.77 22.92
C THR A 249 -19.76 18.74 22.81
N ASN A 250 -20.92 19.09 23.37
CA ASN A 250 -22.26 18.51 23.23
C ASN A 250 -22.34 17.14 22.52
N ALA A 251 -22.36 16.07 23.32
CA ALA A 251 -22.73 14.74 22.86
C ALA A 251 -24.27 14.62 22.66
N PRO A 252 -24.77 14.01 21.57
CA PRO A 252 -26.18 13.67 21.43
C PRO A 252 -26.59 12.55 22.40
N ARG A 253 -27.80 12.65 22.98
CA ARG A 253 -28.38 11.68 23.91
C ARG A 253 -28.59 10.28 23.28
N PRO A 254 -28.39 9.18 24.04
CA PRO A 254 -28.74 7.84 23.58
C PRO A 254 -30.27 7.60 23.65
N ARG A 255 -30.81 6.89 22.64
CA ARG A 255 -32.19 6.37 22.65
C ARG A 255 -32.25 5.01 23.37
N PRO A 256 -33.38 4.70 24.05
CA PRO A 256 -33.51 3.47 24.84
C PRO A 256 -33.71 2.22 23.97
N SER A 257 -33.12 1.12 24.42
CA SER A 257 -33.28 -0.25 23.92
C SER A 257 -34.50 -0.95 24.53
N THR A 258 -35.24 -1.70 23.71
CA THR A 258 -36.30 -2.63 24.16
C THR A 258 -35.85 -4.10 24.10
N PRO A 259 -36.32 -4.99 24.99
CA PRO A 259 -35.91 -6.40 25.06
C PRO A 259 -36.78 -7.31 24.15
N GLY A 260 -36.22 -8.46 23.74
CA GLY A 260 -36.81 -9.40 22.77
C GLY A 260 -37.89 -10.35 23.30
N PRO A 261 -38.16 -11.45 22.56
CA PRO A 261 -38.30 -12.74 23.23
C PRO A 261 -37.62 -13.92 22.52
N SER A 262 -37.31 -14.92 23.34
CA SER A 262 -36.73 -16.24 23.08
C SER A 262 -37.78 -17.30 22.71
N THR A 263 -37.39 -18.31 21.92
CA THR A 263 -37.79 -19.74 22.00
C THR A 263 -36.83 -20.56 21.11
N ARG A 264 -36.09 -21.55 21.64
CA ARG A 264 -36.38 -23.03 21.69
C ARG A 264 -36.72 -23.63 20.32
N ASP A 265 -36.32 -24.82 19.88
CA ASP A 265 -35.43 -25.94 20.23
C ASP A 265 -35.28 -26.70 18.87
N SER A 266 -34.23 -27.47 18.55
CA SER A 266 -34.25 -28.93 18.76
C SER A 266 -33.07 -29.67 18.09
N CYS A 267 -32.64 -30.73 18.78
CA CYS A 267 -31.98 -32.01 18.43
C CYS A 267 -31.10 -32.17 17.18
N LEU A 268 -29.85 -32.64 17.30
CA LEU A 268 -29.34 -34.01 17.61
C LEU A 268 -29.41 -34.99 16.42
N GLY A 269 -28.25 -35.45 15.98
CA GLY A 269 -28.08 -36.61 15.10
C GLY A 269 -26.60 -37.02 15.03
N ALA A 270 -26.26 -38.16 15.62
CA ALA A 270 -24.91 -38.60 15.95
C ALA A 270 -24.31 -39.60 14.94
N PHE A 271 -22.97 -39.64 14.90
CA PHE A 271 -22.05 -40.79 14.81
C PHE A 271 -22.20 -41.89 13.71
N VAL A 272 -21.09 -42.14 12.98
CA VAL A 272 -20.26 -43.39 12.93
C VAL A 272 -19.57 -43.52 11.54
N LYS A 273 -18.28 -43.86 11.58
CA LYS A 273 -17.36 -44.15 10.45
C LYS A 273 -17.61 -45.54 9.82
N PHE A 274 -17.29 -45.76 8.54
CA PHE A 274 -16.60 -46.95 7.96
C PHE A 274 -16.39 -46.71 6.44
N LEU A 275 -15.17 -46.41 5.98
CA LEU A 275 -14.13 -47.28 5.40
C LEU A 275 -14.45 -47.93 4.03
N GLY A 276 -13.68 -47.53 3.02
CA GLY A 276 -12.99 -48.40 2.07
C GLY A 276 -13.80 -49.35 1.18
N ILE A 277 -13.83 -49.00 -0.12
CA ILE A 277 -13.79 -49.84 -1.35
C ILE A 277 -14.75 -49.22 -2.38
N LEU A 278 -14.39 -48.06 -2.95
CA LEU A 278 -14.98 -47.54 -4.20
C LEU A 278 -14.19 -46.35 -4.79
N ALA A 279 -12.89 -46.25 -4.51
CA ALA A 279 -12.05 -45.11 -4.91
C ALA A 279 -11.29 -45.31 -6.25
N LEU A 280 -11.41 -46.46 -6.91
CA LEU A 280 -10.61 -46.77 -8.12
C LEU A 280 -11.39 -46.80 -9.43
N ILE A 281 -12.73 -46.74 -9.41
CA ILE A 281 -13.55 -46.70 -10.66
C ILE A 281 -14.04 -45.27 -10.95
N ALA A 282 -14.15 -44.40 -9.93
CA ALA A 282 -14.54 -43.00 -10.11
C ALA A 282 -13.45 -42.12 -10.78
N ALA A 283 -12.17 -42.48 -10.66
CA ALA A 283 -11.07 -41.69 -11.24
C ALA A 283 -10.97 -41.80 -12.77
N ALA A 284 -11.38 -42.92 -13.36
CA ALA A 284 -11.29 -43.15 -14.81
C ALA A 284 -12.43 -42.46 -15.60
N LEU A 285 -13.60 -42.26 -14.99
CA LEU A 285 -14.73 -41.54 -15.61
C LEU A 285 -14.69 -40.01 -15.40
N TRP A 286 -13.89 -39.53 -14.45
CA TRP A 286 -13.69 -38.09 -14.17
C TRP A 286 -12.77 -37.41 -15.20
N ALA A 287 -11.76 -38.13 -15.71
CA ALA A 287 -10.78 -37.59 -16.65
C ALA A 287 -11.35 -37.34 -18.07
N LEU A 288 -12.34 -38.13 -18.51
CA LEU A 288 -12.82 -38.07 -19.90
C LEU A 288 -14.05 -37.16 -20.11
N THR A 289 -14.74 -36.76 -19.04
CA THR A 289 -15.96 -35.92 -19.13
C THR A 289 -15.76 -34.48 -18.66
N ILE A 290 -14.77 -34.19 -17.81
CA ILE A 290 -14.51 -32.83 -17.28
C ILE A 290 -13.19 -32.24 -17.80
N GLY A 291 -12.14 -33.06 -17.98
CA GLY A 291 -10.80 -32.56 -18.32
C GLY A 291 -10.70 -31.88 -19.69
N LEU A 292 -11.37 -32.42 -20.70
CA LEU A 292 -11.33 -31.86 -22.06
C LEU A 292 -12.12 -30.54 -22.22
N PRO A 293 -13.34 -30.37 -21.66
CA PRO A 293 -14.02 -29.07 -21.65
C PRO A 293 -13.41 -28.03 -20.68
N MET A 294 -12.64 -28.45 -19.66
CA MET A 294 -11.90 -27.54 -18.78
C MET A 294 -10.69 -26.88 -19.47
N LEU A 295 -9.97 -27.60 -20.34
CA LEU A 295 -8.84 -27.06 -21.08
C LEU A 295 -9.28 -26.02 -22.14
N LEU A 296 -10.43 -26.24 -22.80
CA LEU A 296 -11.01 -25.22 -23.69
C LEU A 296 -11.59 -24.03 -22.90
N SER A 297 -12.22 -24.25 -21.74
CA SER A 297 -12.72 -23.17 -20.87
C SER A 297 -11.58 -22.34 -20.27
N ALA A 298 -10.48 -22.97 -19.83
CA ALA A 298 -9.33 -22.26 -19.27
C ALA A 298 -8.61 -21.39 -20.32
N ALA A 299 -8.52 -21.86 -21.58
CA ALA A 299 -8.00 -21.06 -22.67
C ALA A 299 -8.91 -19.85 -22.99
N ALA A 300 -10.23 -20.05 -23.02
CA ALA A 300 -11.20 -18.97 -23.23
C ALA A 300 -11.20 -17.95 -22.08
N THR A 301 -11.10 -18.41 -20.83
CA THR A 301 -10.96 -17.54 -19.65
C THR A 301 -9.63 -16.79 -19.69
N SER A 302 -8.51 -17.43 -20.06
CA SER A 302 -7.22 -16.73 -20.17
C SER A 302 -7.22 -15.64 -21.25
N ALA A 303 -7.92 -15.85 -22.38
CA ALA A 303 -8.06 -14.87 -23.43
C ALA A 303 -8.97 -13.70 -23.00
N GLN A 304 -10.05 -13.97 -22.26
CA GLN A 304 -10.92 -12.92 -21.70
C GLN A 304 -10.23 -12.13 -20.59
N THR A 305 -9.47 -12.77 -19.71
CA THR A 305 -8.69 -12.11 -18.64
C THR A 305 -7.60 -11.23 -19.24
N GLN A 306 -6.82 -11.72 -20.22
CA GLN A 306 -5.82 -10.90 -20.92
C GLN A 306 -6.45 -9.71 -21.67
N GLN A 307 -7.65 -9.89 -22.22
CA GLN A 307 -8.36 -8.80 -22.90
C GLN A 307 -8.92 -7.76 -21.91
N GLY A 308 -9.33 -8.20 -20.71
CA GLY A 308 -9.75 -7.33 -19.62
C GLY A 308 -8.60 -6.53 -19.01
N GLU A 309 -7.45 -7.17 -18.77
CA GLU A 309 -6.24 -6.50 -18.27
C GLU A 309 -5.72 -5.45 -19.25
N ARG A 310 -5.66 -5.76 -20.55
CA ARG A 310 -5.30 -4.78 -21.59
C ARG A 310 -6.28 -3.62 -21.67
N ALA A 311 -7.58 -3.86 -21.43
CA ALA A 311 -8.58 -2.81 -21.42
C ALA A 311 -8.43 -1.90 -20.19
N GLU A 312 -8.10 -2.46 -19.02
CA GLU A 312 -7.87 -1.71 -17.80
C GLU A 312 -6.57 -0.91 -17.84
N GLU A 313 -5.48 -1.50 -18.36
CA GLU A 313 -4.23 -0.78 -18.61
C GLU A 313 -4.44 0.39 -19.58
N ALA A 314 -5.22 0.17 -20.65
CA ALA A 314 -5.54 1.22 -21.61
C ALA A 314 -6.46 2.31 -21.02
N ARG A 315 -7.39 1.95 -20.12
CA ARG A 315 -8.21 2.91 -19.37
C ARG A 315 -7.35 3.74 -18.41
N GLN A 316 -6.42 3.10 -17.70
CA GLN A 316 -5.48 3.78 -16.81
C GLN A 316 -4.52 4.70 -17.57
N ALA A 317 -4.08 4.29 -18.77
CA ALA A 317 -3.29 5.13 -19.66
C ALA A 317 -4.09 6.35 -20.16
N GLU A 318 -5.36 6.15 -20.52
CA GLU A 318 -6.28 7.25 -20.88
C GLU A 318 -6.46 8.24 -19.71
N PHE A 319 -6.71 7.73 -18.49
CA PHE A 319 -6.80 8.54 -17.28
C PHE A 319 -5.54 9.38 -17.06
N THR A 320 -4.37 8.74 -17.17
CA THR A 320 -3.08 9.40 -16.92
C THR A 320 -2.83 10.52 -17.94
N ALA A 321 -3.14 10.28 -19.22
CA ALA A 321 -3.01 11.28 -20.27
C ALA A 321 -3.96 12.47 -20.06
N LEU A 322 -5.22 12.21 -19.69
CA LEU A 322 -6.19 13.26 -19.37
C LEU A 322 -5.81 14.06 -18.12
N ALA A 323 -5.30 13.40 -17.08
CA ALA A 323 -4.85 14.05 -15.85
C ALA A 323 -3.66 14.98 -16.11
N GLN A 324 -2.69 14.54 -16.91
CA GLN A 324 -1.56 15.37 -17.32
C GLN A 324 -2.01 16.58 -18.15
N ALA A 325 -2.93 16.38 -19.09
CA ALA A 325 -3.48 17.47 -19.89
C ALA A 325 -4.26 18.49 -19.04
N ALA A 326 -5.10 18.02 -18.12
CA ALA A 326 -5.85 18.85 -17.17
C ALA A 326 -4.91 19.68 -16.27
N GLY A 327 -3.86 19.06 -15.73
CA GLY A 327 -2.84 19.76 -14.93
C GLY A 327 -2.07 20.81 -15.74
N THR A 328 -1.69 20.49 -16.97
CA THR A 328 -1.02 21.44 -17.89
C THR A 328 -1.92 22.63 -18.20
N ALA A 329 -3.20 22.36 -18.48
CA ALA A 329 -4.20 23.40 -18.73
C ALA A 329 -4.40 24.31 -17.50
N ALA A 330 -4.41 23.75 -16.29
CA ALA A 330 -4.54 24.52 -15.05
C ALA A 330 -3.37 25.49 -14.86
N ILE A 331 -2.13 25.02 -15.05
CA ILE A 331 -0.93 25.85 -14.98
C ILE A 331 -0.98 26.97 -16.03
N ALA A 332 -1.38 26.64 -17.26
CA ALA A 332 -1.51 27.61 -18.34
C ALA A 332 -2.62 28.64 -18.06
N LEU A 333 -3.73 28.24 -17.45
CA LEU A 333 -4.80 29.15 -17.04
C LEU A 333 -4.33 30.12 -15.96
N ASP A 334 -3.58 29.65 -14.98
CA ASP A 334 -2.99 30.54 -13.96
C ASP A 334 -1.98 31.52 -14.56
N ALA A 335 -1.13 31.06 -15.47
CA ALA A 335 -0.16 31.91 -16.15
C ALA A 335 -0.81 32.99 -17.03
N ASN A 336 -1.96 32.70 -17.64
CA ASN A 336 -2.69 33.63 -18.51
C ASN A 336 -3.75 34.47 -17.77
N SER A 337 -3.95 34.23 -16.47
CA SER A 337 -4.88 34.98 -15.60
C SER A 337 -4.18 35.52 -14.35
N PRO A 338 -3.13 36.35 -14.47
CA PRO A 338 -2.35 36.84 -13.31
C PRO A 338 -3.17 37.71 -12.34
N GLY A 339 -4.31 38.25 -12.77
CA GLY A 339 -5.28 38.97 -11.92
C GLY A 339 -6.32 38.08 -11.24
N GLY A 340 -6.22 36.76 -11.38
CA GLY A 340 -7.16 35.78 -10.80
C GLY A 340 -8.48 35.59 -11.57
N VAL A 341 -8.80 36.48 -12.52
CA VAL A 341 -10.02 36.39 -13.34
C VAL A 341 -9.86 35.30 -14.41
N ARG A 342 -10.74 34.30 -14.37
CA ARG A 342 -10.74 33.15 -15.25
C ARG A 342 -11.48 33.45 -16.57
N PRO A 343 -11.04 32.87 -17.70
CA PRO A 343 -11.76 33.02 -18.97
C PRO A 343 -13.18 32.48 -18.82
N THR A 344 -14.15 33.08 -19.51
CA THR A 344 -15.57 32.68 -19.41
C THR A 344 -15.87 31.43 -20.23
N LYS A 345 -15.06 31.14 -21.25
CA LYS A 345 -15.24 29.98 -22.13
C LYS A 345 -13.92 29.42 -22.63
N LEU A 346 -13.81 28.11 -22.61
CA LEU A 346 -12.75 27.35 -23.27
C LEU A 346 -13.32 26.62 -24.49
N LYS A 347 -12.47 26.29 -25.45
CA LYS A 347 -12.85 25.46 -26.59
C LYS A 347 -11.78 24.42 -26.90
N ILE A 348 -12.24 23.26 -27.35
CA ILE A 348 -11.39 22.24 -27.94
C ILE A 348 -11.38 22.48 -29.45
N THR A 349 -10.20 22.55 -30.04
CA THR A 349 -10.04 22.82 -31.48
C THR A 349 -10.72 21.73 -32.33
N PRO A 350 -11.14 22.02 -33.59
CA PRO A 350 -11.88 21.08 -34.44
C PRO A 350 -11.14 19.76 -34.75
N LEU A 351 -9.81 19.73 -34.61
CA LEU A 351 -9.00 18.51 -34.73
C LEU A 351 -8.89 17.73 -33.40
N GLY A 352 -9.66 18.12 -32.38
CA GLY A 352 -9.92 17.34 -31.16
C GLY A 352 -8.72 17.13 -30.23
N SER A 353 -7.67 17.94 -30.38
CA SER A 353 -6.36 17.66 -29.75
C SER A 353 -5.73 18.86 -29.04
N ARG A 354 -6.41 20.02 -28.98
CA ARG A 354 -5.91 21.20 -28.26
C ARG A 354 -7.01 21.91 -27.53
N LEU A 355 -6.73 22.28 -26.28
CA LEU A 355 -7.55 23.15 -25.46
C LEU A 355 -7.03 24.59 -25.57
N VAL A 356 -7.92 25.53 -25.86
CA VAL A 356 -7.60 26.95 -26.00
C VAL A 356 -8.65 27.82 -25.33
N ILE A 357 -8.28 29.06 -24.99
CA ILE A 357 -9.23 30.08 -24.55
C ILE A 357 -10.09 30.50 -25.75
N ALA A 358 -11.42 30.50 -25.61
CA ALA A 358 -12.31 30.62 -26.76
C ALA A 358 -12.18 31.96 -27.49
N ASP A 359 -11.96 33.05 -26.75
CA ASP A 359 -11.95 34.41 -27.29
C ASP A 359 -10.58 34.84 -27.84
N THR A 360 -9.49 34.32 -27.26
CA THR A 360 -8.12 34.74 -27.56
C THR A 360 -7.30 33.70 -28.32
N GLU A 361 -7.82 32.48 -28.49
CA GLU A 361 -7.11 31.33 -29.10
C GLU A 361 -5.79 30.97 -28.39
N VAL A 362 -5.59 31.45 -27.15
CA VAL A 362 -4.40 31.13 -26.37
C VAL A 362 -4.39 29.65 -26.03
N PHE A 363 -3.27 29.01 -26.36
CA PHE A 363 -3.05 27.59 -26.12
C PHE A 363 -2.90 27.28 -24.62
N LEU A 364 -3.62 26.27 -24.15
CA LEU A 364 -3.57 25.81 -22.76
C LEU A 364 -2.92 24.44 -22.61
N ALA A 365 -3.33 23.46 -23.43
CA ALA A 365 -2.77 22.11 -23.40
C ALA A 365 -3.09 21.34 -24.69
N ASP A 366 -2.25 20.36 -25.01
CA ASP A 366 -2.60 19.29 -25.95
C ASP A 366 -3.48 18.26 -25.23
N LEU A 367 -4.51 17.78 -25.93
CA LEU A 367 -5.45 16.77 -25.43
C LEU A 367 -5.29 15.47 -26.23
N PRO A 368 -5.55 14.30 -25.62
CA PRO A 368 -5.74 13.07 -26.37
C PRO A 368 -6.81 13.26 -27.46
N ALA A 369 -6.54 12.76 -28.67
CA ALA A 369 -7.42 12.97 -29.81
C ALA A 369 -8.85 12.45 -29.54
N GLY A 370 -9.84 13.32 -29.68
CA GLY A 370 -11.26 12.98 -29.46
C GLY A 370 -11.75 13.27 -28.03
N THR A 371 -10.90 13.83 -27.16
CA THR A 371 -11.32 14.31 -25.83
C THR A 371 -12.43 15.34 -25.96
N THR A 372 -13.48 15.18 -25.17
CA THR A 372 -14.51 16.21 -24.95
C THR A 372 -14.35 16.79 -23.56
N GLY A 373 -15.03 17.89 -23.27
CA GLY A 373 -14.97 18.45 -21.94
C GLY A 373 -15.87 19.66 -21.77
N ASP A 374 -16.19 19.91 -20.50
CA ASP A 374 -16.97 21.04 -20.04
C ASP A 374 -16.13 21.93 -19.15
N TYR A 375 -16.42 23.22 -19.21
CA TYR A 375 -15.74 24.23 -18.41
C TYR A 375 -16.77 25.21 -17.85
N THR A 376 -16.73 25.40 -16.54
CA THR A 376 -17.61 26.33 -15.83
C THR A 376 -16.79 27.23 -14.91
N THR A 377 -17.23 28.46 -14.75
CA THR A 377 -16.62 29.44 -13.83
C THR A 377 -17.61 29.82 -12.74
N THR A 378 -17.09 30.20 -11.58
CA THR A 378 -17.91 30.80 -10.54
C THR A 378 -18.42 32.18 -10.98
N PRO A 379 -19.55 32.66 -10.43
CA PRO A 379 -20.12 33.96 -10.82
C PRO A 379 -19.19 35.15 -10.60
N ASP A 380 -18.25 35.06 -9.65
CA ASP A 380 -17.22 36.05 -9.39
C ASP A 380 -16.01 35.95 -10.33
N GLY A 381 -15.95 34.91 -11.17
CA GLY A 381 -14.88 34.65 -12.13
C GLY A 381 -13.55 34.28 -11.51
N LEU A 382 -13.48 34.00 -10.20
CA LEU A 382 -12.22 33.73 -9.48
C LEU A 382 -11.87 32.24 -9.44
N SER A 383 -12.86 31.36 -9.61
CA SER A 383 -12.70 29.91 -9.62
C SER A 383 -13.32 29.29 -10.87
N TYR A 384 -12.92 28.05 -11.17
CA TYR A 384 -13.40 27.29 -12.31
C TYR A 384 -13.39 25.80 -12.04
N THR A 385 -14.19 25.07 -12.81
CA THR A 385 -14.16 23.63 -12.92
C THR A 385 -13.99 23.25 -14.39
N LEU A 386 -12.92 22.54 -14.71
CA LEU A 386 -12.69 21.94 -16.03
C LEU A 386 -12.84 20.43 -15.92
N THR A 387 -13.79 19.85 -16.63
CA THR A 387 -14.02 18.40 -16.71
C THR A 387 -13.66 17.93 -18.12
N LEU A 388 -12.71 17.00 -18.24
CA LEU A 388 -12.32 16.35 -19.49
C LEU A 388 -12.80 14.90 -19.50
N VAL A 389 -13.31 14.44 -20.65
CA VAL A 389 -13.83 13.10 -20.86
C VAL A 389 -13.08 12.42 -22.00
N GLY A 390 -12.51 11.26 -21.70
CA GLY A 390 -11.78 10.42 -22.62
C GLY A 390 -12.68 9.76 -23.67
N PRO A 391 -12.26 9.70 -24.94
CA PRO A 391 -13.09 9.17 -26.03
C PRO A 391 -13.24 7.66 -26.03
N LYS A 392 -12.29 6.90 -25.46
CA LYS A 392 -12.22 5.45 -25.61
C LYS A 392 -12.90 4.70 -24.48
N TYR A 393 -12.76 5.17 -23.25
CA TYR A 393 -13.37 4.52 -22.07
C TYR A 393 -14.30 5.42 -21.27
N GLY A 394 -14.56 6.66 -21.72
CA GLY A 394 -15.40 7.62 -21.00
C GLY A 394 -14.77 8.11 -19.70
N THR A 395 -13.45 7.96 -19.57
CA THR A 395 -12.71 8.33 -18.37
C THR A 395 -12.86 9.81 -18.09
N THR A 396 -13.27 10.19 -16.88
CA THR A 396 -13.52 11.58 -16.52
C THR A 396 -12.45 12.11 -15.57
N VAL A 397 -11.92 13.29 -15.88
CA VAL A 397 -10.95 14.00 -15.06
C VAL A 397 -11.46 15.41 -14.84
N THR A 398 -11.56 15.83 -13.58
CA THR A 398 -11.98 17.17 -13.22
C THR A 398 -10.82 17.92 -12.57
N VAL A 399 -10.61 19.19 -12.93
CA VAL A 399 -9.62 20.05 -12.28
C VAL A 399 -10.24 21.37 -11.85
N SER A 400 -9.96 21.78 -10.61
CA SER A 400 -10.30 23.10 -10.08
C SER A 400 -9.10 23.68 -9.30
N PRO A 401 -9.01 25.01 -9.13
CA PRO A 401 -7.95 25.65 -8.34
C PRO A 401 -7.84 25.14 -6.91
N GLU A 402 -8.96 24.75 -6.29
CA GLU A 402 -9.05 24.37 -4.88
C GLU A 402 -8.70 22.90 -4.64
N THR A 403 -8.99 22.04 -5.63
CA THR A 403 -8.91 20.58 -5.47
C THR A 403 -7.81 19.94 -6.30
N GLY A 404 -7.23 20.67 -7.25
CA GLY A 404 -6.28 20.11 -8.21
C GLY A 404 -6.97 19.11 -9.14
N VAL A 405 -6.20 18.18 -9.72
CA VAL A 405 -6.73 17.18 -10.65
C VAL A 405 -7.33 16.00 -9.87
N VAL A 406 -8.61 15.74 -10.07
CA VAL A 406 -9.41 14.71 -9.38
C VAL A 406 -10.06 13.79 -10.41
N ALA A 407 -10.09 12.49 -10.12
CA ALA A 407 -10.84 11.51 -10.91
C ALA A 407 -12.35 11.70 -10.71
N GLY A 408 -13.10 11.74 -11.82
CA GLY A 408 -14.57 11.88 -11.82
C GLY A 408 -15.31 10.58 -11.58
#